data_AF-A0A2S0MAZ7-F1
#
_entry.id   AF-A0A2S0MAZ7-F1
#
_cell.length_a   1.000
_cell.length_b   1.000
_cell.length_c   1.000
_cell.angle_alpha   90.00
_cell.angle_beta   90.00
_cell.angle_gamma   90.00
#
_symmetry.space_group_name_H-M   'P 1'
#
loop_
_entity.id
_entity.type
_entity.pdbx_description
1 polymer ?
#
loop_
_entity_poly.entity_id
_entity_poly.type
_entity_poly.pdbx_seq_one_letter_code
_entity_poly.pdbx_strand_id
1 'polypeptide(L)' 'MSAPTAKQLSSRHVRTLRTFRKRVIDMAAQWEDVDQFCLNRLSELVDELEQAAVDITPDDAPSARDPYGTGGE' A
#
# COMPACT_ATOMS: atom_id res chain seq x y z
N MET A 1 16.79 -4.44 -19.85
CA MET A 1 15.63 -3.95 -19.07
C MET A 1 16.18 -3.28 -17.83
N SER A 2 15.83 -2.02 -17.56
CA SER A 2 16.28 -1.33 -16.33
C SER A 2 15.49 -1.83 -15.12
N ALA A 3 16.15 -1.94 -13.97
CA ALA A 3 15.50 -2.29 -12.71
C ALA A 3 14.48 -1.20 -12.32
N PRO A 4 13.28 -1.56 -11.83
CA PRO A 4 12.28 -0.58 -11.43
C PRO A 4 12.75 0.24 -10.22
N THR A 5 12.32 1.50 -10.16
CA THR A 5 12.62 2.41 -9.04
C THR A 5 11.78 2.06 -7.80
N ALA A 6 12.22 2.49 -6.62
CA ALA A 6 11.45 2.32 -5.38
C ALA A 6 10.03 2.90 -5.48
N LYS A 7 9.86 4.01 -6.20
CA LYS A 7 8.56 4.63 -6.49
C LYS A 7 7.68 3.77 -7.40
N GLN A 8 8.27 3.13 -8.40
CA GLN A 8 7.55 2.20 -9.27
C GLN A 8 7.15 0.93 -8.52
N LEU A 9 8.03 0.43 -7.65
CA LEU A 9 7.80 -0.77 -6.86
C LEU A 9 6.70 -0.55 -5.81
N SER A 10 6.79 0.52 -5.02
CA SER A 10 5.74 0.91 -4.05
C SER A 10 4.39 1.09 -4.73
N SER A 11 4.32 1.87 -5.82
CA SER A 11 3.08 2.05 -6.59
C SER A 11 2.47 0.73 -7.07
N ARG A 12 3.33 -0.22 -7.50
CA ARG A 12 2.88 -1.57 -7.90
C ARG A 12 2.36 -2.34 -6.70
N HIS A 13 3.07 -2.33 -5.59
CA HIS A 13 2.68 -3.05 -4.36
C HIS A 13 1.35 -2.51 -3.80
N VAL A 14 1.17 -1.20 -3.71
CA VAL A 14 -0.08 -0.57 -3.26
C VAL A 14 -1.27 -1.02 -4.11
N ARG A 15 -1.14 -1.04 -5.43
CA ARG A 15 -2.20 -1.53 -6.33
C ARG A 15 -2.51 -3.01 -6.11
N THR A 16 -1.48 -3.82 -5.94
CA THR A 16 -1.63 -5.26 -5.67
C THR A 16 -2.32 -5.50 -4.33
N LEU A 17 -1.91 -4.81 -3.27
CA LEU A 17 -2.50 -4.92 -1.93
C LEU A 17 -3.98 -4.54 -1.93
N ARG A 18 -4.35 -3.44 -2.61
CA ARG A 18 -5.76 -3.05 -2.79
C ARG A 18 -6.57 -4.08 -3.59
N THR A 19 -5.93 -4.79 -4.53
CA THR A 19 -6.58 -5.88 -5.26
C THR A 19 -6.81 -7.07 -4.35
N PHE A 20 -5.83 -7.43 -3.52
CA PHE A 20 -6.01 -8.47 -2.51
C PHE A 20 -7.06 -8.10 -1.48
N ARG A 21 -7.09 -6.85 -1.01
CA ARG A 21 -8.09 -6.34 -0.08
C ARG A 21 -9.50 -6.63 -0.58
N LYS A 22 -9.81 -6.29 -1.84
CA LYS A 22 -11.11 -6.59 -2.46
C LYS A 22 -11.43 -8.09 -2.45
N ARG A 23 -10.47 -8.93 -2.82
CA ARG A 23 -10.65 -10.38 -2.81
C ARG A 23 -10.91 -10.93 -1.40
N VAL A 24 -10.23 -10.40 -0.38
CA VAL A 24 -10.42 -10.81 1.00
C VAL A 24 -11.79 -10.35 1.52
N ILE A 25 -12.28 -9.17 1.12
CA ILE A 25 -13.66 -8.73 1.41
C ILE A 25 -14.66 -9.72 0.82
N ASP A 26 -14.50 -10.09 -0.46
CA ASP A 26 -15.38 -11.07 -1.13
C ASP A 26 -15.31 -12.46 -0.45
N MET A 27 -14.15 -12.83 0.10
CA MET A 27 -14.01 -14.05 0.89
C MET A 27 -14.68 -13.94 2.25
N ALA A 28 -14.53 -12.81 2.96
CA ALA A 28 -15.15 -12.56 4.27
C ALA A 28 -16.67 -12.63 4.19
N ALA A 29 -17.26 -12.05 3.14
CA ALA A 29 -18.70 -12.09 2.90
C ALA A 29 -19.27 -13.51 2.79
N GLN A 30 -18.48 -14.49 2.35
CA GLN A 30 -18.92 -15.90 2.28
C GLN A 30 -19.04 -16.55 3.67
N TRP A 31 -18.50 -15.92 4.72
CA TRP A 31 -18.51 -16.42 6.09
C TRP A 31 -19.55 -15.75 7.00
N GLU A 32 -20.26 -14.71 6.52
CA GLU A 32 -21.16 -13.86 7.33
C GLU A 32 -22.13 -14.66 8.21
N ASP A 33 -22.73 -15.71 7.65
CA ASP A 33 -23.68 -16.59 8.34
C ASP A 33 -23.13 -18.00 8.64
N VAL A 34 -21.83 -18.24 8.40
CA VAL A 34 -21.22 -19.58 8.52
C VAL A 34 -20.35 -19.69 9.76
N ASP A 35 -19.39 -18.77 9.93
CA ASP A 35 -18.44 -18.80 11.04
C ASP A 35 -17.94 -17.39 11.35
N GLN A 36 -18.28 -16.91 12.55
CA GLN A 36 -17.94 -15.56 12.99
C GLN A 36 -16.42 -15.38 13.19
N PHE A 37 -15.69 -16.43 13.56
CA PHE A 37 -14.24 -16.35 13.71
C PHE A 37 -13.55 -16.14 12.35
N CYS A 38 -13.94 -16.91 11.33
CA CYS A 38 -13.46 -16.75 9.96
C CYS A 38 -13.79 -15.36 9.40
N LEU A 39 -15.04 -14.89 9.58
CA LEU A 39 -15.47 -13.55 9.19
C LEU A 39 -14.59 -12.47 9.84
N ASN A 40 -14.40 -12.55 11.15
CA ASN A 40 -13.61 -11.57 11.91
C ASN A 40 -12.14 -11.57 11.45
N ARG A 41 -11.53 -12.75 11.29
CA ARG A 41 -10.11 -12.82 10.91
C ARG A 41 -9.87 -12.29 9.49
N LEU A 42 -10.79 -12.52 8.56
CA LEU A 42 -10.67 -11.97 7.22
C LEU A 42 -10.93 -10.46 7.21
N SER A 43 -11.87 -9.97 8.04
CA SER A 43 -12.10 -8.53 8.23
C SER A 43 -10.86 -7.82 8.79
N GLU A 44 -10.19 -8.40 9.79
CA GLU A 44 -8.92 -7.86 10.31
C GLU A 44 -7.84 -7.81 9.23
N LEU A 45 -7.72 -8.87 8.41
CA LEU A 45 -6.75 -8.91 7.31
C LEU A 45 -7.03 -7.84 6.25
N VAL A 46 -8.29 -7.48 5.99
CA VAL A 46 -8.67 -6.39 5.08
C VAL A 46 -8.10 -5.05 5.56
N ASP A 47 -8.11 -4.82 6.87
CA ASP A 47 -7.56 -3.59 7.46
C ASP A 47 -6.04 -3.60 7.46
N GLU A 48 -5.40 -4.73 7.81
CA GLU A 48 -3.95 -4.92 7.72
C GLU A 48 -3.43 -4.66 6.28
N LEU A 49 -4.15 -5.12 5.26
CA LEU A 49 -3.80 -4.90 3.85
C LEU A 49 -3.89 -3.43 3.43
N GLU A 50 -4.88 -2.68 3.92
CA GLU A 50 -4.97 -1.25 3.64
C GLU A 50 -3.85 -0.49 4.36
N GLN A 51 -3.60 -0.82 5.63
CA GLN A 51 -2.53 -0.19 6.40
C GLN A 51 -1.18 -0.39 5.72
N ALA A 52 -0.86 -1.62 5.32
CA ALA A 52 0.36 -1.91 4.57
C ALA A 52 0.43 -1.13 3.25
N ALA A 53 -0.69 -0.91 2.57
CA ALA A 53 -0.73 -0.12 1.35
C ALA A 53 -0.49 1.38 1.59
N VAL A 54 -0.87 1.91 2.77
CA VAL A 54 -0.56 3.27 3.19
C VAL A 54 0.91 3.40 3.57
N ASP A 55 1.45 2.43 4.30
CA ASP A 55 2.82 2.47 4.83
C ASP A 55 3.88 2.28 3.73
N ILE A 56 3.55 1.57 2.65
CA ILE A 56 4.43 1.39 1.49
C ILE A 56 4.36 2.63 0.58
N THR A 57 4.78 3.77 1.12
CA THR A 57 5.12 4.97 0.37
C THR A 57 6.65 5.10 0.27
N PRO A 58 7.19 5.46 -0.90
CA PRO A 58 8.58 5.86 -0.98
C PRO A 58 8.74 7.12 -0.12
N ASP A 59 9.68 7.12 0.82
CA ASP A 59 10.08 8.31 1.55
C ASP A 59 10.64 9.31 0.53
N ASP A 60 9.78 10.22 0.05
CA ASP A 60 10.18 11.38 -0.75
C ASP A 60 10.70 12.42 0.26
N ALA A 61 11.78 12.07 0.97
CA ALA A 61 12.56 13.06 1.69
C ALA A 61 13.03 14.05 0.62
N PRO A 62 12.63 15.34 0.69
CA PRO A 62 12.99 16.31 -0.32
C PRO A 62 14.52 16.31 -0.42
N SER A 63 15.02 16.09 -1.63
CA SER A 63 16.44 16.19 -1.96
C SER A 63 16.93 17.60 -1.60
N ALA A 64 17.35 17.79 -0.35
CA ALA A 64 18.00 18.98 0.14
C ALA A 64 19.43 19.03 -0.38
N ARG A 65 19.59 19.08 -1.70
CA ARG A 65 20.84 19.37 -2.38
C ARG A 65 20.56 20.14 -3.66
N ASP A 66 20.07 21.36 -3.49
CA ASP A 66 20.44 22.44 -4.40
C ASP A 66 20.95 23.63 -3.58
N PRO A 67 22.20 23.59 -3.08
CA PRO A 67 22.81 24.72 -2.39
C PRO A 67 23.27 25.85 -3.35
N TYR A 68 22.97 25.77 -4.66
CA TYR A 68 23.40 26.75 -5.66
C TYR A 68 22.23 27.26 -6.53
N GLY A 69 21.10 27.58 -5.89
CA GLY A 69 20.10 28.48 -6.48
C GLY A 69 20.67 29.89 -6.60
N THR A 70 21.00 30.27 -7.84
CA THR A 70 21.59 31.56 -8.22
C THR A 70 20.65 32.73 -7.91
N GLY A 71 21.16 33.78 -7.26
CA GLY A 71 20.44 35.04 -7.12
C GLY A 71 21.17 36.12 -6.33
N GLY A 72 21.80 37.06 -7.05
CA GLY A 72 22.05 38.42 -6.55
C GLY A 72 23.45 38.99 -6.74
N GLU A 73 23.76 39.45 -7.96
CA GLU A 73 24.63 40.61 -8.20
C GLU A 73 23.93 41.55 -9.19
#